data_AF-A0A5R9QKF1-F1
#
_entry.id   AF-A0A5R9QKF1-F1
#
_cell.length_a   1.000
_cell.length_b   1.000
_cell.length_c   1.000
_cell.angle_alpha   90.00
_cell.angle_beta   90.00
_cell.angle_gamma   90.00
#
_symmetry.space_group_name_H-M   'P 1'
#
loop_
_entity.id
_entity.type
_entity.pdbx_description
1 polymer ?
#
loop_
_entity_poly.entity_id
_entity_poly.type
_entity_poly.pdbx_seq_one_letter_code
_entity_poly.pdbx_strand_id
1 'polypeptide(L)'
;LEKLKGSEQLQKELEFEKKLRDLMEKHQKSLRDVISLLDPDSRLKGQVAGAQADSRRKPRQVKTYKNPHNGEVIETKGGNHSGLKAWKAEYGAEVVESWLQ
;
A
#
# COMPACT_ATOMS: atom_id res chain seq x y z
N LEU A 1 23.08 21.42 12.28
CA LEU A 1 22.52 21.98 11.03
C LEU A 1 21.04 21.69 11.00
N GLU A 2 20.31 22.52 11.73
CA GLU A 2 18.87 22.60 11.76
C GLU A 2 18.39 22.82 10.32
N LYS A 3 17.67 21.85 9.76
CA LYS A 3 17.10 21.94 8.42
C LYS A 3 16.01 22.99 8.44
N LEU A 4 16.46 24.23 8.31
CA LEU A 4 15.75 25.46 8.02
C LEU A 4 14.44 25.18 7.29
N LYS A 5 13.35 25.63 7.91
CA LYS A 5 12.04 25.85 7.28
C LYS A 5 11.39 24.50 6.91
N GLY A 6 10.54 23.90 7.74
CA GLY A 6 9.18 24.42 7.86
C GLY A 6 8.68 24.85 6.49
N SER A 7 8.65 23.91 5.55
CA SER A 7 8.79 24.11 4.11
C SER A 7 7.80 25.16 3.62
N GLU A 8 8.27 26.21 2.96
CA GLU A 8 7.42 27.25 2.37
C GLU A 8 6.31 26.66 1.48
N GLN A 9 6.59 25.52 0.86
CA GLN A 9 5.62 24.68 0.15
C GLN A 9 4.50 24.14 1.05
N LEU A 10 4.83 23.60 2.23
CA LEU A 10 3.84 23.14 3.21
C LEU A 10 2.99 24.31 3.71
N GLN A 11 3.58 25.48 3.93
CA GLN A 11 2.82 26.67 4.31
C GLN A 11 1.83 27.10 3.22
N LYS A 12 2.23 27.04 1.94
CA LYS A 12 1.36 27.31 0.79
C LYS A 12 0.23 26.27 0.68
N GLU A 13 0.52 24.99 0.91
CA GLU A 13 -0.51 23.93 0.91
C GLU A 13 -1.53 24.11 2.03
N LEU A 14 -1.08 24.43 3.25
CA LEU A 14 -1.97 24.71 4.38
C LEU A 14 -2.84 25.95 4.15
N GLU A 15 -2.26 27.02 3.57
CA GLU A 15 -3.02 28.23 3.23
C GLU A 15 -4.08 27.94 2.17
N PHE A 16 -3.73 27.16 1.14
CA PHE A 16 -4.65 26.73 0.10
C PHE A 16 -5.79 25.89 0.69
N GLU A 17 -5.48 24.89 1.52
CA GLU A 17 -6.48 24.04 2.16
C GLU A 17 -7.45 24.87 3.01
N LYS A 18 -6.93 25.81 3.80
CA LYS A 18 -7.75 26.70 4.64
C LYS A 18 -8.72 27.53 3.79
N LYS A 19 -8.23 28.15 2.72
CA LYS A 19 -9.08 28.94 1.80
C LYS A 19 -10.11 28.07 1.08
N LEU A 20 -9.75 26.85 0.69
CA LEU A 20 -10.66 25.91 0.06
C LEU A 20 -11.79 25.52 1.02
N ARG A 21 -11.47 25.23 2.29
CA ARG A 21 -12.45 24.89 3.32
C ARG A 21 -13.42 26.04 3.60
N ASP A 22 -12.90 27.27 3.72
CA ASP A 22 -13.73 28.48 3.90
C ASP A 22 -14.69 28.70 2.72
N LEU A 23 -14.20 28.53 1.49
CA LEU A 23 -15.02 28.64 0.28
C LEU A 23 -16.10 27.54 0.23
N MET A 24 -15.75 26.32 0.61
CA MET A 24 -16.69 25.20 0.69
C MET A 24 -17.80 25.47 1.72
N GLU A 25 -17.46 26.01 2.89
CA GLU A 25 -18.44 26.38 3.92
C GLU A 25 -19.37 27.49 3.44
N LYS A 26 -18.82 28.57 2.85
CA LYS A 26 -19.59 29.69 2.31
C LYS A 26 -20.62 29.29 1.27
N HIS A 27 -20.30 28.29 0.46
CA HIS A 27 -21.19 27.77 -0.59
C HIS A 27 -21.93 26.49 -0.19
N GLN A 28 -21.82 26.06 1.08
CA GLN A 28 -22.38 24.81 1.61
C GLN A 28 -22.06 23.58 0.75
N LYS A 29 -20.86 23.54 0.17
CA LYS A 29 -20.40 22.44 -0.68
C LYS A 29 -19.59 21.43 0.12
N SER A 30 -19.88 20.15 -0.08
CA SER A 30 -19.05 19.09 0.49
C SER A 30 -17.83 18.80 -0.39
N LEU A 31 -16.82 18.12 0.15
CA LEU A 31 -15.64 17.71 -0.62
C LEU A 31 -16.04 16.83 -1.81
N ARG A 32 -17.11 16.03 -1.65
CA ARG A 32 -17.69 15.23 -2.72
C ARG A 32 -18.26 16.08 -3.86
N ASP A 33 -18.86 17.23 -3.56
CA ASP A 33 -19.35 18.16 -4.58
C ASP A 33 -18.19 18.80 -5.35
N VAL A 34 -17.10 19.16 -4.65
CA VAL A 34 -15.88 19.69 -5.27
C VAL A 34 -15.23 18.65 -6.19
N ILE A 35 -15.09 17.41 -5.71
CA ILE A 35 -14.57 16.29 -6.53
C ILE A 35 -15.47 16.04 -7.74
N SER A 36 -16.80 16.05 -7.56
CA SER A 36 -17.75 15.86 -8.67
C SER A 36 -17.70 16.96 -9.72
N LEU A 37 -17.34 18.19 -9.33
CA LEU A 37 -17.19 19.31 -10.25
C LEU A 37 -15.90 19.21 -11.07
N LEU A 38 -14.79 18.77 -10.44
CA LEU A 38 -13.48 18.69 -11.07
C LEU A 38 -13.27 17.40 -11.87
N ASP A 39 -13.76 16.27 -11.35
CA ASP A 39 -13.69 14.96 -11.99
C ASP A 39 -15.09 14.32 -11.95
N PRO A 40 -15.99 14.66 -12.89
CA PRO A 40 -17.35 14.09 -12.91
C PRO A 40 -17.34 12.56 -13.09
N ASP A 41 -16.29 12.00 -13.69
CA ASP A 41 -16.06 10.56 -13.87
C ASP A 41 -15.59 9.86 -12.59
N SER A 42 -15.13 10.60 -11.57
CA SER A 42 -14.71 10.04 -10.26
C SER A 42 -15.82 9.22 -9.58
N ARG A 43 -17.08 9.54 -9.87
CA ARG A 43 -18.26 8.84 -9.38
C ARG A 43 -18.29 7.39 -9.87
N LEU A 44 -17.84 7.14 -11.10
CA LEU A 44 -17.74 5.81 -11.68
C LEU A 44 -16.56 5.03 -11.07
N LYS A 45 -15.43 5.70 -10.78
CA LYS A 45 -14.26 5.10 -10.11
C LYS A 45 -14.57 4.58 -8.70
N GLY A 46 -15.47 5.25 -7.96
CA GLY A 46 -15.94 4.79 -6.65
C GLY A 46 -16.90 3.59 -6.72
N GLN A 47 -17.63 3.42 -7.82
CA GLN A 47 -18.58 2.32 -8.02
C GLN A 47 -17.93 1.07 -8.66
N VAL A 48 -16.88 1.21 -9.46
CA VAL A 48 -16.09 0.06 -9.96
C VAL A 48 -15.25 -0.62 -8.88
N ALA A 49 -15.13 -0.04 -7.68
CA ALA A 49 -14.58 -0.75 -6.52
C ALA A 49 -15.50 -1.91 -6.04
N GLY A 50 -16.75 -1.96 -6.49
CA GLY A 50 -17.72 -3.02 -6.16
C GLY A 50 -18.11 -3.95 -7.31
N ALA A 51 -17.70 -3.68 -8.56
CA ALA A 51 -18.20 -4.40 -9.73
C ALA A 51 -17.08 -4.79 -10.71
N GLN A 52 -16.07 -5.49 -10.21
CA GLN A 52 -15.27 -6.48 -10.96
C GLN A 52 -14.36 -7.25 -9.98
N ALA A 53 -14.97 -7.93 -9.01
CA ALA A 53 -14.27 -8.94 -8.21
C ALA A 53 -14.45 -10.34 -8.80
N ASP A 54 -14.50 -10.46 -10.15
CA ASP A 54 -14.14 -11.71 -10.83
C ASP A 54 -12.67 -11.66 -11.27
N SER A 55 -11.82 -11.15 -10.37
CA SER A 55 -10.45 -11.59 -10.27
C SER A 55 -10.40 -12.44 -9.02
N ARG A 56 -10.86 -13.69 -9.12
CA ARG A 56 -10.47 -14.73 -8.16
C ARG A 56 -8.96 -14.85 -8.28
N ARG A 57 -8.22 -14.00 -7.54
CA ARG A 57 -6.77 -14.08 -7.40
C ARG A 57 -6.47 -15.55 -7.11
N LYS A 58 -5.69 -16.18 -8.00
CA LYS A 58 -5.30 -17.57 -7.88
C LYS A 58 -4.88 -17.82 -6.42
N PRO A 59 -5.49 -18.80 -5.72
CA PRO A 59 -5.21 -19.00 -4.30
C PRO A 59 -3.70 -19.15 -4.13
N ARG A 60 -3.14 -18.42 -3.16
CA ARG A 60 -1.70 -18.43 -2.91
C ARG A 60 -1.26 -19.86 -2.62
N GLN A 61 -0.37 -20.38 -3.46
CA GLN A 61 0.21 -21.70 -3.26
C GLN A 61 1.07 -21.70 -1.99
N VAL A 62 0.93 -22.74 -1.19
CA VAL A 62 1.83 -23.00 -0.06
C VAL A 62 3.18 -23.38 -0.66
N LYS A 63 4.22 -22.64 -0.32
CA LYS A 63 5.62 -22.95 -0.62
C LYS A 63 6.23 -23.60 0.61
N THR A 64 6.86 -24.75 0.44
CA THR A 64 7.52 -25.49 1.52
C THR A 64 9.02 -25.34 1.36
N TYR A 65 9.68 -24.74 2.33
CA TYR A 65 11.13 -24.57 2.35
C TYR A 65 11.73 -25.52 3.37
N LYS A 66 12.73 -26.31 2.98
CA LYS A 66 13.44 -27.21 3.89
C LYS A 66 14.89 -26.78 4.05
N ASN A 67 15.26 -26.35 5.26
CA ASN A 67 16.62 -25.93 5.55
C ASN A 67 17.52 -27.18 5.73
N PRO A 68 18.58 -27.36 4.93
CA PRO A 68 19.50 -28.51 5.03
C PRO A 68 20.44 -28.45 6.24
N HIS A 69 20.60 -27.28 6.87
CA HIS A 69 21.54 -27.07 7.97
C HIS A 69 20.99 -27.52 9.33
N ASN A 70 19.69 -27.35 9.54
CA ASN A 70 19.04 -27.66 10.81
C ASN A 70 17.82 -28.59 10.66
N GLY A 71 17.43 -28.92 9.42
CA GLY A 71 16.30 -29.81 9.14
C GLY A 71 14.92 -29.16 9.35
N GLU A 72 14.85 -27.87 9.67
CA GLU A 72 13.58 -27.16 9.85
C GLU A 72 12.84 -26.98 8.52
N VAL A 73 11.51 -27.07 8.58
CA VAL A 73 10.63 -26.92 7.42
C VAL A 73 9.68 -25.76 7.64
N ILE A 74 9.61 -24.84 6.68
CA ILE A 74 8.73 -23.67 6.69
C ILE A 74 7.73 -23.77 5.54
N GLU A 75 6.46 -23.89 5.88
CA GLU A 75 5.35 -23.80 4.93
C GLU A 75 4.76 -22.40 4.95
N THR A 76 4.83 -21.69 3.83
CA THR A 76 4.28 -20.34 3.74
C THR A 76 3.57 -20.07 2.44
N LYS A 77 2.42 -19.42 2.52
CA LYS A 77 1.64 -18.94 1.36
C LYS A 77 2.22 -17.63 0.78
N GLY A 78 3.38 -17.16 1.25
CA GLY A 78 4.06 -15.96 0.75
C GLY A 78 5.33 -15.59 1.53
N GLY A 79 6.03 -14.52 1.13
CA GLY A 79 7.31 -14.12 1.75
C GLY A 79 7.23 -13.53 3.17
N ASN A 80 6.03 -13.42 3.78
CA ASN A 80 5.85 -12.82 5.11
C ASN A 80 5.93 -13.86 6.24
N HIS A 81 6.98 -14.68 6.27
CA HIS A 81 7.25 -15.63 7.36
C HIS A 81 8.55 -15.22 8.07
N SER A 82 8.52 -15.08 9.40
CA SER A 82 9.67 -14.63 10.20
C SER A 82 10.88 -15.54 10.06
N GLY A 83 10.70 -16.86 10.11
CA GLY A 83 11.78 -17.82 9.90
C GLY A 83 12.36 -17.78 8.49
N LEU A 84 11.53 -17.53 7.47
CA LEU A 84 12.03 -17.43 6.09
C LEU A 84 12.84 -16.15 5.90
N LYS A 85 12.43 -15.04 6.55
CA LYS A 85 13.21 -13.80 6.58
C LYS A 85 14.55 -13.99 7.31
N ALA A 86 14.55 -14.73 8.43
CA ALA A 86 15.76 -15.04 9.16
C ALA A 86 16.73 -15.88 8.30
N TRP A 87 16.26 -16.93 7.64
CA TRP A 87 17.11 -17.70 6.72
C TRP A 87 17.62 -16.86 5.56
N LYS A 88 16.79 -16.00 4.97
CA LYS A 88 17.23 -15.11 3.87
C LYS A 88 18.28 -14.09 4.34
N ALA A 89 18.25 -13.69 5.61
CA ALA A 89 19.26 -12.81 6.20
C ALA A 89 20.58 -13.55 6.50
N GLU A 90 20.52 -14.83 6.87
CA GLU A 90 21.68 -15.63 7.26
C GLU A 90 22.38 -16.30 6.07
N TYR A 91 21.62 -16.89 5.14
CA TYR A 91 22.12 -17.67 4.00
C TYR A 91 21.96 -16.95 2.66
N GLY A 92 21.25 -15.82 2.64
CA GLY A 92 20.94 -15.07 1.42
C GLY A 92 19.65 -15.54 0.73
N ALA A 93 19.03 -14.63 -0.02
CA ALA A 93 17.74 -14.89 -0.66
C ALA A 93 17.79 -16.01 -1.70
N GLU A 94 18.83 -16.03 -2.55
CA GLU A 94 18.97 -16.99 -3.66
C GLU A 94 19.18 -18.42 -3.15
N VAL A 95 20.00 -18.59 -2.10
CA VAL A 95 20.25 -19.88 -1.47
C VAL A 95 18.98 -20.43 -0.84
N VAL A 96 18.24 -19.60 -0.09
CA VAL A 96 16.97 -20.02 0.52
C VAL A 96 15.89 -20.30 -0.52
N GLU A 97 15.91 -19.63 -1.67
CA GLU A 97 14.99 -19.95 -2.77
C GLU A 97 15.30 -21.31 -3.43
N SER A 98 16.55 -21.78 -3.38
CA SER A 98 16.93 -23.14 -3.82
C SER A 98 16.43 -24.25 -2.88
N TRP A 99 16.03 -23.92 -1.65
CA TRP A 99 15.51 -24.87 -0.66
C TRP A 99 14.01 -25.12 -0.76
N LEU A 100 13.37 -24.50 -1.75
CA LEU A 100 11.97 -24.74 -2.06
C LEU A 100 11.80 -26.21 -2.51
N GLN A 101 11.00 -26.98 -1.77
CA GLN A 101 10.53 -28.31 -2.14
C GLN A 101 9.24 -28.24 -2.96
#